data_AF-A0A0Q8E1V5-F1
#
_entry.id   AF-A0A0Q8E1V5-F1
#
_cell.length_a   1.000
_cell.length_b   1.000
_cell.length_c   1.000
_cell.angle_alpha   90.00
_cell.angle_beta   90.00
_cell.angle_gamma   90.00
#
_symmetry.space_group_name_H-M   'P 1'
#
loop_
_entity.id
_entity.type
_entity.pdbx_description
1 polymer ?
#
loop_
_entity_poly.entity_id
_entity_poly.type
_entity_poly.pdbx_seq_one_letter_code
_entity_poly.pdbx_strand_id
1 'polypeptide(L)'
;MTWANQHTVTTPEQAATIIDGVIDTGVPIAGDGAPLVSEFALMELVAVLGRSPDGGRAYVGRIIECAWRLPGIYAGWWRAGWRRGVPSASLT
;
A
#
# COMPACT_ATOMS: atom_id res chain seq x y z
N MET A 1 4.96 -11.66 5.85
CA MET A 1 4.58 -11.82 4.42
C MET A 1 3.10 -12.15 4.24
N THR A 2 2.41 -12.68 5.26
CA THR A 2 1.00 -13.12 5.17
C THR A 2 0.00 -11.99 4.91
N TRP A 3 0.10 -10.87 5.64
CA TRP A 3 -0.84 -9.74 5.50
C TRP A 3 -0.86 -9.13 4.09
N ALA A 4 0.31 -8.87 3.50
CA ALA A 4 0.42 -8.25 2.17
C ALA A 4 -0.16 -9.14 1.07
N ASN A 5 0.00 -10.46 1.18
CA ASN A 5 -0.58 -11.40 0.23
C ASN A 5 -2.11 -11.43 0.32
N GLN A 6 -2.68 -11.26 1.51
CA GLN A 6 -4.13 -11.20 1.74
C GLN A 6 -4.76 -9.90 1.22
N HIS A 7 -3.96 -8.85 1.05
CA HIS A 7 -4.39 -7.52 0.62
C HIS A 7 -3.78 -7.12 -0.73
N THR A 8 -3.72 -8.06 -1.67
CA THR A 8 -3.23 -7.80 -3.03
C THR A 8 -4.32 -7.13 -3.88
N VAL A 9 -4.02 -5.95 -4.41
CA VAL A 9 -4.89 -5.25 -5.36
C VAL A 9 -4.71 -5.86 -6.75
N THR A 10 -5.79 -6.34 -7.38
CA THR A 10 -5.71 -6.98 -8.70
C THR A 10 -5.96 -6.03 -9.86
N THR A 11 -6.54 -4.84 -9.62
CA THR A 11 -6.65 -3.75 -10.60
C THR A 11 -6.41 -2.36 -9.99
N PRO A 12 -5.87 -1.37 -10.74
CA PRO A 12 -5.64 -0.01 -10.22
C PRO A 12 -6.89 0.66 -9.63
N GLU A 13 -8.07 0.35 -10.17
CA GLU A 13 -9.36 0.92 -9.75
C GLU A 13 -9.79 0.37 -8.37
N GLN A 14 -9.39 -0.86 -8.03
CA GLN A 14 -9.59 -1.46 -6.71
C GLN A 14 -8.68 -0.85 -5.64
N ALA A 15 -7.64 -0.11 -6.03
CA ALA A 15 -6.83 0.64 -5.07
C ALA A 15 -7.60 1.82 -4.46
N ALA A 16 -8.78 2.18 -5.01
CA ALA A 16 -9.42 3.46 -4.69
C ALA A 16 -10.97 3.50 -4.80
N THR A 17 -11.74 2.41 -4.68
CA THR A 17 -13.23 2.51 -4.67
C THR A 17 -13.97 1.48 -3.79
N ILE A 18 -15.09 1.95 -3.22
CA ILE A 18 -16.09 1.31 -2.35
C ILE A 18 -16.75 0.07 -2.99
N ILE A 19 -16.93 -0.99 -2.19
CA ILE A 19 -17.85 -2.10 -2.47
C ILE A 19 -18.97 -2.00 -1.44
N ASP A 20 -20.23 -1.97 -1.87
CA ASP A 20 -21.38 -1.67 -1.01
C ASP A 20 -21.55 -2.66 0.17
N GLY A 21 -21.66 -2.07 1.37
CA GLY A 21 -21.77 -2.68 2.72
C GLY A 21 -20.69 -2.21 3.73
N VAL A 22 -21.08 -1.51 4.82
CA VAL A 22 -20.23 -0.91 5.91
C VAL A 22 -18.97 -0.20 5.38
N ILE A 23 -19.17 1.01 4.87
CA ILE A 23 -18.27 1.67 3.91
C ILE A 23 -17.04 2.27 4.58
N ASP A 24 -15.86 1.75 4.22
CA ASP A 24 -14.58 2.42 4.40
C ASP A 24 -14.38 3.43 3.26
N THR A 25 -14.63 4.71 3.53
CA THR A 25 -14.50 5.80 2.55
C THR A 25 -13.03 6.13 2.26
N GLY A 26 -12.11 5.59 3.06
CA GLY A 26 -10.69 5.87 3.02
C GLY A 26 -10.31 7.25 3.57
N VAL A 27 -9.06 7.35 4.01
CA VAL A 27 -8.47 8.56 4.59
C VAL A 27 -7.47 9.20 3.62
N PRO A 28 -7.45 10.54 3.51
CA PRO A 28 -6.43 11.25 2.77
C PRO A 28 -5.15 11.25 3.61
N ILE A 29 -4.18 10.42 3.22
CA ILE A 29 -2.88 10.29 3.92
C ILE A 29 -1.71 10.78 3.08
N ALA A 30 -1.97 11.15 1.84
CA ALA A 30 -1.05 11.72 0.87
C ALA A 30 -1.64 13.05 0.33
N GLY A 31 -0.88 13.76 -0.50
CA GLY A 31 -1.29 15.05 -1.06
C GLY A 31 -2.50 14.94 -1.99
N ASP A 32 -3.11 16.09 -2.28
CA ASP A 32 -4.32 16.17 -3.10
C ASP A 32 -4.23 15.40 -4.42
N GLY A 33 -5.30 14.67 -4.74
CA GLY A 33 -5.41 13.84 -5.93
C GLY A 33 -4.75 12.46 -5.81
N ALA A 34 -4.00 12.18 -4.74
CA ALA A 34 -3.56 10.82 -4.43
C ALA A 34 -4.74 9.93 -3.99
N PRO A 35 -4.67 8.61 -4.21
CA PRO A 35 -5.74 7.71 -3.81
C PRO A 35 -5.99 7.73 -2.31
N LEU A 36 -7.26 7.64 -1.92
CA LEU A 36 -7.66 7.43 -0.53
C LEU A 36 -7.31 6.01 -0.10
N VAL A 37 -7.01 5.83 1.19
CA VAL A 37 -6.60 4.54 1.74
C VAL A 37 -7.58 4.11 2.81
N SER A 38 -8.03 2.86 2.74
CA SER A 38 -8.81 2.22 3.80
C SER A 38 -8.19 2.48 5.18
N GLU A 39 -8.96 3.07 6.10
CA GLU A 39 -8.46 3.35 7.45
C GLU A 39 -8.20 2.05 8.21
N PHE A 40 -9.04 1.03 8.01
CA PHE A 40 -8.87 -0.28 8.65
C PHE A 40 -7.62 -1.01 8.16
N ALA A 41 -7.42 -1.07 6.84
CA ALA A 41 -6.23 -1.70 6.27
C ALA A 41 -4.94 -0.96 6.67
N LEU A 42 -5.01 0.38 6.75
CA LEU A 42 -3.89 1.18 7.24
C LEU A 42 -3.57 0.83 8.70
N MET A 43 -4.57 0.82 9.59
CA MET A 43 -4.34 0.53 11.01
C MET A 43 -3.84 -0.91 11.24
N GLU A 44 -4.36 -1.89 10.51
CA GLU A 44 -3.89 -3.28 10.59
C GLU A 44 -2.43 -3.38 10.14
N LEU A 45 -2.06 -2.75 9.03
CA LEU A 45 -0.68 -2.71 8.57
C LEU A 45 0.25 -2.04 9.60
N VAL A 46 -0.18 -0.90 10.16
CA VAL A 46 0.60 -0.17 11.16
C VAL A 46 0.85 -1.03 12.40
N ALA A 47 -0.17 -1.78 12.85
CA ALA A 47 -0.05 -2.73 13.95
C ALA A 47 0.91 -3.87 13.62
N VAL A 48 0.80 -4.48 12.42
CA VAL A 48 1.70 -5.55 11.96
C VAL A 48 3.16 -5.08 11.86
N LEU A 49 3.38 -3.82 11.47
CA LEU A 49 4.71 -3.22 11.39
C LEU A 49 5.25 -2.73 12.75
N GLY A 50 4.46 -2.83 13.84
CA GLY A 50 4.85 -2.36 15.17
C GLY A 50 5.11 -0.86 15.24
N ARG A 51 4.42 -0.06 14.43
CA ARG A 51 4.56 1.41 14.43
C ARG A 51 3.47 2.07 15.26
N SER A 52 3.72 3.29 15.72
CA SER A 52 2.66 4.14 16.28
C SER A 52 1.65 4.52 15.18
N PRO A 53 0.39 4.82 15.52
CA PRO A 53 -0.63 5.25 14.56
C PRO A 53 -0.16 6.41 13.66
N ASP A 54 0.32 7.50 14.26
CA ASP A 54 0.77 8.68 13.52
C ASP A 54 2.03 8.40 12.68
N GLY A 55 3.00 7.68 13.27
CA GLY A 55 4.25 7.34 12.58
C GLY A 55 4.02 6.38 11.41
N GLY A 56 3.05 5.47 11.56
CA GLY A 56 2.59 4.56 10.53
C GLY A 56 1.87 5.28 9.39
N ARG A 57 0.92 6.17 9.71
CA ARG A 57 0.23 7.01 8.72
C ARG A 57 1.21 7.86 7.93
N ALA A 58 2.16 8.51 8.59
CA ALA A 58 3.19 9.32 7.94
C ALA A 58 4.19 8.49 7.11
N TYR A 59 4.41 7.23 7.47
CA TYR A 59 5.25 6.32 6.69
C TYR A 59 4.55 5.89 5.40
N VAL A 60 3.29 5.42 5.50
CA VAL A 60 2.51 4.99 4.33
C VAL A 60 2.21 6.16 3.40
N GLY A 61 1.88 7.34 3.95
CA GLY A 61 1.64 8.55 3.15
C GLY A 61 2.82 8.91 2.23
N ARG A 62 4.06 8.79 2.72
CA ARG A 62 5.27 9.03 1.89
C ARG A 62 5.44 8.03 0.76
N ILE A 63 5.09 6.76 1.00
CA ILE A 63 5.15 5.71 -0.02
C ILE A 63 4.14 6.02 -1.13
N ILE A 64 2.91 6.39 -0.76
CA ILE A 64 1.85 6.74 -1.71
C ILE A 64 2.20 8.01 -2.48
N GLU A 65 2.71 9.04 -1.81
CA GLU A 65 3.16 10.27 -2.46
C GLU A 65 4.21 9.98 -3.53
N CYS A 66 5.18 9.11 -3.22
CA CYS A 66 6.22 8.70 -4.15
C CYS A 66 5.65 7.88 -5.32
N ALA A 67 4.81 6.89 -5.03
CA ALA A 67 4.19 6.05 -6.05
C ALA A 67 3.32 6.87 -7.02
N TRP A 68 2.57 7.84 -6.47
CA TRP A 68 1.65 8.69 -7.23
C TRP A 68 2.37 9.74 -8.06
N ARG A 69 3.35 10.45 -7.49
CA ARG A 69 4.05 11.53 -8.20
C ARG A 69 5.18 11.06 -9.09
N LEU A 70 5.84 9.97 -8.73
CA LEU A 70 7.06 9.49 -9.38
C LEU A 70 6.94 8.02 -9.79
N PRO A 71 5.91 7.65 -10.59
CA PRO A 71 5.60 6.25 -10.89
C PRO A 71 6.76 5.50 -11.57
N GLY A 72 7.55 6.18 -12.41
CA GLY A 72 8.73 5.58 -13.05
C GLY A 72 9.86 5.24 -12.07
N ILE A 73 10.11 6.12 -11.09
CA ILE A 73 11.12 5.91 -10.04
C ILE A 73 10.63 4.82 -9.09
N TYR A 74 9.38 4.91 -8.66
CA TYR A 74 8.75 3.92 -7.78
C TYR A 74 8.78 2.52 -8.40
N ALA A 75 8.38 2.38 -9.68
CA ALA A 75 8.46 1.11 -10.41
C ALA A 75 9.92 0.63 -10.61
N GLY A 76 10.88 1.55 -10.76
CA GLY A 76 12.31 1.23 -10.80
C GLY A 76 12.80 0.63 -9.47
N TRP A 77 12.47 1.27 -8.36
CA TRP A 77 12.78 0.80 -7.01
C TRP A 77 12.14 -0.56 -6.71
N TRP A 78 10.85 -0.71 -7.02
CA TRP A 78 10.15 -1.99 -6.86
C TRP A 78 10.84 -3.13 -7.62
N ARG A 79 11.15 -2.92 -8.90
CA ARG A 79 11.82 -3.93 -9.74
C ARG A 79 13.23 -4.26 -9.27
N ALA A 80 13.99 -3.27 -8.78
CA ALA A 80 15.36 -3.44 -8.34
C ALA A 80 15.49 -4.05 -6.92
N GLY A 81 14.56 -3.72 -6.02
CA GLY A 81 14.58 -4.11 -4.61
C GLY A 81 13.85 -5.42 -4.32
N TRP A 82 12.68 -5.67 -4.91
CA TRP A 82 11.85 -6.85 -4.61
C TRP A 82 12.51 -8.16 -5.06
N ARG A 83 13.17 -8.16 -6.23
CA ARG A 83 13.89 -9.35 -6.73
C ARG A 83 15.06 -9.80 -5.86
N ARG A 84 15.58 -8.94 -4.98
CA ARG A 84 16.72 -9.27 -4.11
C ARG A 84 16.30 -9.95 -2.80
N GLY A 85 15.02 -9.92 -2.44
CA GLY A 85 14.52 -10.42 -1.15
C GLY A 85 13.53 -11.58 -1.21
N VAL A 86 13.04 -11.95 -2.39
CA VAL A 86 12.16 -13.12 -2.58
C VAL A 86 13.02 -14.29 -3.08
N PRO A 87 13.14 -15.40 -2.33
CA PRO A 87 13.78 -16.60 -2.87
C PRO A 87 13.10 -16.99 -4.18
N SER A 88 13.88 -17.28 -5.22
CA SER A 88 13.33 -17.82 -6.46
C SER A 88 12.66 -19.16 -6.12
N ALA A 89 11.34 -19.16 -6.00
CA ALA A 89 10.57 -20.39 -6.07
C ALA A 89 10.64 -20.81 -7.55
N SER A 90 11.52 -21.74 -7.86
CA SER A 90 11.54 -22.44 -9.13
C SER A 90 10.20 -23.15 -9.28
N LEU A 91 9.33 -22.61 -10.14
CA LEU A 91 8.17 -23.35 -10.64
C LEU A 91 8.74 -24.56 -11.41
N THR A 92 8.53 -25.76 -10.87
CA THR A 92 8.77 -27.04 -11.55
C THR A 92 7.43 -27.68 -11.80
#